data_AF-A0A6N9GPM7-F1
#
_entry.id   AF-A0A6N9GPM7-F1
#
_cell.length_a   1.000
_cell.length_b   1.000
_cell.length_c   1.000
_cell.angle_alpha   90.00
_cell.angle_beta   90.00
_cell.angle_gamma   90.00
#
_symmetry.space_group_name_H-M   'P 1'
#
loop_
_entity.id
_entity.type
_entity.pdbx_description
1 polymer ?
#
loop_
_entity_poly.entity_id
_entity_poly.type
_entity_poly.pdbx_seq_one_letter_code
_entity_poly.pdbx_strand_id
1 'polypeptide(L)'
;MDLVKRAFGYIHIILGLAVAVQFLASEIYDGDAVGQVWDILNYFMAIGVIAALVFSYLRSREADRSDMSEWIASSVMLIASAALFLLYFEQWFAWTVFKDAGDELGDSRSLVWIMIDVMFPIVNIIVGSYLLRSVGSTSD
;
A
#
# COMPACT_ATOMS: atom_id res chain seq x y z
N MET A 1 12.80 7.75 17.73
CA MET A 1 11.95 7.81 16.50
C MET A 1 12.54 6.95 15.37
N ASP A 2 13.86 6.85 15.29
CA ASP A 2 14.54 6.18 14.17
C ASP A 2 14.32 4.68 14.11
N LEU A 3 14.31 3.99 15.25
CA LEU A 3 13.97 2.56 15.31
C LEU A 3 12.56 2.29 14.79
N VAL A 4 11.60 3.17 15.08
CA VAL A 4 10.21 3.06 14.63
C VAL A 4 10.13 3.27 13.13
N LYS A 5 10.68 4.37 12.60
CA LYS A 5 10.75 4.63 11.16
C LYS A 5 11.43 3.49 10.41
N ARG A 6 12.50 2.92 10.98
CA ARG A 6 13.22 1.79 10.40
C ARG A 6 12.39 0.50 10.36
N ALA A 7 11.71 0.18 11.46
CA ALA A 7 10.82 -0.98 11.52
C ALA A 7 9.68 -0.88 10.51
N PHE A 8 8.97 0.25 10.48
CA PHE A 8 7.92 0.49 9.50
C PHE A 8 8.45 0.51 8.07
N GLY A 9 9.66 1.03 7.85
CA GLY A 9 10.35 0.99 6.57
C GLY A 9 10.51 -0.43 6.01
N TYR A 10 11.01 -1.36 6.83
CA TYR A 10 11.12 -2.77 6.43
C TYR A 10 9.76 -3.45 6.29
N ILE A 11 8.81 -3.20 7.19
CA ILE A 11 7.46 -3.78 7.13
C ILE A 11 6.79 -3.42 5.80
N HIS A 12 6.84 -2.14 5.39
CA HIS A 12 6.28 -1.71 4.13
C HIS A 12 6.92 -2.41 2.92
N ILE A 13 8.26 -2.53 2.89
CA ILE A 13 8.95 -3.24 1.80
C ILE A 13 8.55 -4.71 1.77
N ILE A 14 8.55 -5.39 2.92
CA ILE A 14 8.20 -6.81 3.03
C ILE A 14 6.76 -7.04 2.60
N LEU A 15 5.81 -6.21 3.04
CA LEU A 15 4.42 -6.32 2.63
C LEU A 15 4.24 -6.07 1.14
N GLY A 16 4.89 -5.04 0.59
CA GLY A 16 4.85 -4.77 -0.84
C GLY A 16 5.39 -5.93 -1.68
N LEU A 17 6.49 -6.55 -1.24
CA LEU A 17 7.04 -7.74 -1.89
C LEU A 17 6.15 -8.97 -1.74
N ALA A 18 5.56 -9.18 -0.57
CA ALA A 18 4.66 -10.31 -0.32
C ALA A 18 3.44 -10.26 -1.25
N VAL A 19 2.81 -9.09 -1.40
CA VAL A 19 1.68 -8.88 -2.31
C VAL A 19 2.11 -9.05 -3.77
N ALA A 20 3.25 -8.48 -4.18
CA ALA A 20 3.75 -8.64 -5.55
C ALA A 20 4.05 -10.12 -5.89
N VAL A 21 4.66 -10.85 -4.97
CA VAL A 21 4.94 -12.28 -5.13
C VAL A 21 3.64 -13.07 -5.20
N GLN A 22 2.69 -12.81 -4.29
CA GLN A 22 1.39 -13.48 -4.30
C GLN A 22 0.61 -13.22 -5.60
N PHE A 23 0.58 -11.97 -6.06
CA PHE A 23 -0.08 -11.58 -7.31
C PHE A 23 0.45 -12.39 -8.50
N LEU A 24 1.78 -12.51 -8.64
CA LEU A 24 2.39 -13.31 -9.70
C LEU A 24 2.23 -14.82 -9.48
N ALA A 25 2.25 -15.27 -8.22
CA ALA A 25 2.17 -16.68 -7.88
C ALA A 25 0.73 -17.23 -7.93
N SER A 26 -0.30 -16.38 -7.93
CA SER A 26 -1.69 -16.84 -7.92
C SER A 26 -2.06 -17.69 -9.16
N GLU A 27 -1.30 -17.58 -10.25
CA GLU A 27 -1.48 -18.36 -11.49
C GLU A 27 -0.89 -19.78 -11.43
N ILE A 28 -0.07 -20.10 -10.42
CA ILE A 28 0.77 -21.33 -10.43
C ILE A 28 0.37 -22.37 -9.38
N TYR A 29 -0.62 -22.09 -8.52
CA TYR A 29 -1.06 -23.03 -7.49
C TYR A 29 -2.58 -23.00 -7.28
N ASP A 30 -3.07 -23.92 -6.46
CA ASP A 30 -4.50 -24.22 -6.28
C ASP A 30 -5.35 -23.01 -5.85
N GLY A 31 -6.52 -22.85 -6.48
CA GLY A 31 -7.39 -21.68 -6.31
C GLY A 31 -7.93 -21.51 -4.89
N ASP A 32 -8.23 -22.60 -4.18
CA ASP A 32 -8.70 -22.52 -2.79
C ASP A 32 -7.59 -22.02 -1.86
N ALA A 33 -6.35 -22.46 -2.10
CA ALA A 33 -5.18 -21.94 -1.39
C ALA A 33 -4.91 -20.47 -1.74
N VAL A 34 -5.10 -20.06 -3.00
CA VAL A 34 -4.95 -18.66 -3.43
C VAL A 34 -5.89 -17.75 -2.64
N GLY A 35 -7.17 -18.12 -2.53
CA GLY A 35 -8.16 -17.36 -1.77
C GLY A 35 -7.77 -17.17 -0.30
N GLN A 36 -7.34 -18.24 0.37
CA GLN A 36 -6.92 -18.18 1.79
C GLN A 36 -5.73 -17.25 2.01
N VAL A 37 -4.76 -17.22 1.10
CA VAL A 37 -3.61 -16.32 1.19
C VAL A 37 -4.06 -14.87 1.01
N TRP A 38 -4.95 -14.59 0.06
CA TRP A 38 -5.50 -13.25 -0.14
C TRP A 38 -6.32 -12.76 1.03
N ASP A 39 -7.12 -13.62 1.66
CA ASP A 39 -7.88 -13.27 2.87
C ASP A 39 -6.96 -12.79 3.99
N ILE A 40 -5.83 -13.47 4.20
CA ILE A 40 -4.84 -13.08 5.20
C ILE A 40 -4.13 -11.79 4.78
N LEU A 41 -3.66 -11.70 3.53
CA LEU A 41 -2.93 -10.55 3.04
C LEU A 41 -3.76 -9.27 3.06
N ASN A 42 -5.06 -9.34 2.78
CA ASN A 42 -5.96 -8.18 2.83
C ASN A 42 -5.92 -7.48 4.19
N TYR A 43 -5.92 -8.22 5.31
CA TYR A 43 -5.79 -7.58 6.63
C TYR A 43 -4.47 -6.83 6.80
N PHE A 44 -3.36 -7.40 6.31
CA PHE A 44 -2.06 -6.74 6.36
C PHE A 44 -1.96 -5.57 5.38
N MET A 45 -2.56 -5.70 4.19
CA MET A 45 -2.66 -4.63 3.21
C MET A 45 -3.42 -3.44 3.78
N ALA A 46 -4.55 -3.66 4.46
CA ALA A 46 -5.28 -2.59 5.11
C ALA A 46 -4.42 -1.76 6.08
N ILE A 47 -3.65 -2.43 6.94
CA ILE A 47 -2.73 -1.78 7.87
C ILE A 47 -1.65 -1.02 7.10
N GLY A 48 -1.07 -1.64 6.06
CA GLY A 48 -0.06 -1.04 5.20
C GLY A 48 -0.57 0.21 4.48
N VAL A 49 -1.78 0.17 3.95
CA VAL A 49 -2.42 1.31 3.25
C VAL A 49 -2.66 2.48 4.21
N ILE A 50 -3.19 2.23 5.41
CA ILE A 50 -3.36 3.27 6.44
C ILE A 50 -2.00 3.88 6.81
N ALA A 51 -1.01 3.04 7.11
CA ALA A 51 0.32 3.50 7.50
C ALA A 51 0.98 4.31 6.39
N ALA A 52 0.85 3.88 5.12
CA ALA A 52 1.36 4.58 3.96
C ALA A 52 0.77 5.99 3.83
N LEU A 53 -0.56 6.12 4.00
CA LEU A 53 -1.23 7.42 4.00
C LEU A 53 -0.73 8.32 5.12
N VAL A 54 -0.63 7.79 6.34
CA VAL A 54 -0.16 8.55 7.51
C VAL A 54 1.27 9.05 7.31
N PHE A 55 2.21 8.18 6.91
CA PHE A 55 3.59 8.58 6.70
C PHE A 55 3.77 9.55 5.53
N SER A 56 3.03 9.36 4.44
CA SER A 56 3.04 10.29 3.31
C SER A 56 2.47 11.67 3.70
N TYR A 57 1.44 11.69 4.54
CA TYR A 57 0.88 12.94 5.08
C TYR A 57 1.87 13.67 5.98
N LEU A 58 2.52 12.95 6.90
CA LEU A 58 3.55 13.51 7.77
C LEU A 58 4.72 14.08 6.94
N ARG A 59 5.20 13.33 5.94
CA ARG A 59 6.24 13.81 5.01
C ARG A 59 5.81 15.10 4.30
N SER A 60 4.58 15.15 3.78
CA SER A 60 4.09 16.33 3.06
C SER A 60 3.96 17.57 3.96
N ARG A 61 3.73 17.38 5.27
CA ARG A 61 3.73 18.48 6.24
C ARG A 61 5.12 19.01 6.56
N GLU A 62 6.12 18.13 6.53
CA GLU A 62 7.52 18.45 6.85
C GLU A 62 8.31 18.96 5.63
N ALA A 63 7.83 18.71 4.42
CA ALA A 63 8.53 19.06 3.18
C ALA A 63 8.76 20.58 3.05
N ASP A 64 9.98 20.95 2.69
CA ASP A 64 10.31 22.36 2.43
C ASP A 64 9.64 22.82 1.13
N ARG A 65 8.85 23.89 1.21
CA ARG A 65 8.20 24.49 0.04
C ARG A 65 9.17 25.30 -0.83
N SER A 66 10.35 25.61 -0.31
CA SER A 66 11.42 26.29 -1.06
C SER A 66 12.15 25.33 -2.01
N ASP A 67 12.24 24.04 -1.66
CA ASP A 67 12.70 22.97 -2.55
C ASP A 67 11.52 22.38 -3.33
N MET A 68 11.35 22.86 -4.57
CA MET A 68 10.32 22.39 -5.48
C MET A 68 10.36 20.87 -5.72
N SER A 69 11.55 20.26 -5.74
CA SER A 69 11.70 18.82 -5.98
C SER A 69 11.17 18.01 -4.81
N GLU A 70 11.55 18.39 -3.58
CA GLU A 70 11.07 17.73 -2.36
C GLU A 70 9.56 17.91 -2.19
N TRP A 71 9.05 19.12 -2.42
CA TRP A 71 7.63 19.41 -2.32
C TRP A 71 6.78 18.61 -3.30
N ILE A 72 7.19 18.52 -4.58
CA ILE A 72 6.50 17.68 -5.57
C ILE A 72 6.57 16.20 -5.19
N ALA A 73 7.75 15.69 -4.80
CA ALA A 73 7.92 14.28 -4.46
C ALA A 73 7.06 13.88 -3.25
N SER A 74 6.97 14.73 -2.23
CA SER A 74 6.11 14.49 -1.07
C SER A 74 4.62 14.51 -1.43
N SER A 75 4.22 15.43 -2.33
CA SER A 75 2.83 15.58 -2.77
C SER A 75 2.37 14.40 -3.63
N VAL A 76 3.21 13.96 -4.58
CA VAL A 76 2.94 12.78 -5.42
C VAL A 76 2.77 11.53 -4.56
N MET A 77 3.66 11.33 -3.57
CA MET A 77 3.59 10.20 -2.65
C MET A 77 2.31 10.21 -1.80
N LEU A 78 1.89 11.39 -1.33
CA LEU A 78 0.63 11.56 -0.61
C LEU A 78 -0.58 11.27 -1.49
N ILE A 79 -0.63 11.81 -2.70
CA ILE A 79 -1.72 11.57 -3.66
C ILE A 79 -1.82 10.08 -3.99
N ALA A 80 -0.70 9.42 -4.27
CA ALA A 80 -0.67 7.99 -4.57
C ALA A 80 -1.16 7.15 -3.38
N SER A 81 -0.74 7.49 -2.15
CA SER A 81 -1.18 6.81 -0.93
C SER A 81 -2.66 7.04 -0.65
N ALA A 82 -3.16 8.25 -0.90
CA ALA A 82 -4.58 8.59 -0.73
C ALA A 82 -5.46 7.89 -1.77
N ALA A 83 -5.03 7.84 -3.04
CA ALA A 83 -5.72 7.10 -4.09
C ALA A 83 -5.80 5.61 -3.75
N LEU A 84 -4.68 5.00 -3.35
CA LEU A 84 -4.65 3.61 -2.91
C LEU A 84 -5.56 3.37 -1.69
N PHE A 85 -5.57 4.30 -0.72
CA PHE A 85 -6.45 4.23 0.44
C PHE A 85 -7.93 4.22 0.05
N LEU A 86 -8.35 5.15 -0.79
CA LEU A 86 -9.75 5.25 -1.20
C LEU A 86 -10.19 4.02 -1.99
N LEU A 87 -9.39 3.59 -2.97
CA LEU A 87 -9.67 2.40 -3.79
C LEU A 87 -9.74 1.14 -2.93
N TYR A 88 -8.75 0.92 -2.07
CA TYR A 88 -8.67 -0.27 -1.24
C TYR A 88 -9.87 -0.37 -0.28
N PHE A 89 -10.16 0.69 0.49
CA PHE A 89 -11.22 0.63 1.49
C PHE A 89 -12.61 0.64 0.88
N GLU A 90 -12.82 1.29 -0.27
CA GLU A 90 -14.07 1.17 -1.02
C GLU A 90 -14.34 -0.31 -1.37
N GLN A 91 -13.38 -0.97 -2.01
CA GLN A 91 -13.55 -2.37 -2.43
C GLN A 91 -13.62 -3.32 -1.24
N TRP A 92 -12.82 -3.07 -0.20
CA TRP A 92 -12.78 -3.92 0.98
C TRP A 92 -14.09 -3.85 1.76
N PHE A 93 -14.65 -2.65 2.00
CA PHE A 93 -15.95 -2.52 2.65
C PHE A 93 -17.10 -3.08 1.80
N ALA A 94 -17.07 -2.87 0.49
CA ALA A 94 -18.04 -3.47 -0.44
C ALA A 94 -18.05 -5.01 -0.33
N TRP A 95 -16.87 -5.62 -0.09
CA TRP A 95 -16.77 -7.07 0.14
C TRP A 95 -17.20 -7.46 1.55
N THR A 96 -16.60 -6.87 2.60
CA THR A 96 -16.71 -7.39 3.97
C THR A 96 -17.98 -6.97 4.69
N VAL A 97 -18.55 -5.80 4.39
CA VAL A 97 -19.67 -5.22 5.16
C VAL A 97 -21.00 -5.42 4.45
N PHE A 98 -21.05 -5.13 3.15
CA PHE A 98 -22.33 -5.06 2.44
C PHE A 98 -22.80 -6.41 1.92
N LYS A 99 -21.95 -7.46 1.89
CA LYS A 99 -22.25 -8.76 1.26
C LYS A 99 -22.87 -8.65 -0.15
N ASP A 100 -22.76 -7.50 -0.81
CA ASP A 100 -23.12 -7.24 -2.21
C ASP A 100 -22.05 -7.82 -3.15
N ALA A 101 -21.47 -8.95 -2.79
CA ALA A 101 -20.57 -9.75 -3.63
C ALA A 101 -21.25 -11.05 -4.08
N GLY A 102 -22.58 -11.08 -4.03
CA GLY A 102 -23.40 -12.19 -4.53
C GLY A 102 -23.62 -12.08 -6.04
N ASP A 103 -22.96 -12.99 -6.76
CA ASP A 103 -23.34 -13.61 -8.04
C ASP A 103 -23.16 -12.90 -9.39
N GLU A 104 -22.85 -11.61 -9.49
CA GLU A 104 -22.38 -11.03 -10.77
C GLU A 104 -21.26 -10.01 -10.54
N LEU A 105 -20.04 -10.51 -10.35
CA LEU A 105 -18.82 -9.69 -10.42
C LEU A 105 -18.65 -9.22 -11.87
N GLY A 106 -19.20 -8.05 -12.21
CA GLY A 106 -18.87 -7.38 -13.45
C GLY A 106 -17.35 -7.14 -13.55
N ASP A 107 -16.80 -7.29 -14.77
CA ASP A 107 -15.37 -7.16 -15.10
C ASP A 107 -14.64 -5.98 -14.43
N SER A 108 -15.36 -4.89 -14.15
CA SER A 108 -14.83 -3.70 -13.50
C SER A 108 -14.33 -3.94 -12.07
N ARG A 109 -15.00 -4.78 -11.26
CA ARG A 109 -14.56 -5.05 -9.87
C ARG A 109 -13.27 -5.88 -9.84
N SER A 110 -13.13 -6.81 -10.79
CA SER A 110 -11.87 -7.54 -11.01
C SER A 110 -10.73 -6.60 -11.39
N LEU A 111 -10.99 -5.64 -12.28
CA LEU A 111 -9.98 -4.67 -12.72
C LEU A 111 -9.50 -3.75 -11.58
N VAL A 112 -10.38 -3.30 -10.68
CA VAL A 112 -10.00 -2.47 -9.54
C VAL A 112 -9.09 -3.23 -8.58
N TRP A 113 -9.37 -4.51 -8.30
CA TRP A 113 -8.49 -5.35 -7.47
C TRP A 113 -7.11 -5.53 -8.10
N ILE A 114 -7.03 -5.79 -9.40
CA ILE A 114 -5.74 -5.86 -10.11
C ILE A 114 -4.97 -4.54 -9.98
N MET A 115 -5.65 -3.40 -10.11
CA MET A 115 -5.00 -2.10 -9.94
C MET A 115 -4.49 -1.90 -8.50
N ILE A 116 -5.25 -2.32 -7.49
CA ILE A 116 -4.83 -2.32 -6.08
C ILE A 116 -3.58 -3.18 -5.90
N ASP A 117 -3.58 -4.41 -6.43
CA ASP A 117 -2.49 -5.37 -6.28
C ASP A 117 -1.19 -4.90 -6.94
N VAL A 118 -1.28 -4.06 -7.97
CA VAL A 118 -0.13 -3.40 -8.61
C VAL A 118 0.30 -2.14 -7.85
N MET A 119 -0.66 -1.28 -7.47
CA MET A 119 -0.36 -0.03 -6.79
C MET A 119 0.19 -0.26 -5.38
N PHE A 120 -0.30 -1.27 -4.66
CA PHE A 120 0.07 -1.54 -3.29
C PHE A 120 1.58 -1.80 -3.12
N PRO A 121 2.22 -2.72 -3.87
CA PRO A 121 3.66 -2.92 -3.85
C PRO A 121 4.44 -1.64 -4.15
N ILE A 122 4.04 -0.90 -5.19
CA ILE A 122 4.74 0.31 -5.62
C ILE A 122 4.73 1.36 -4.50
N VAL A 123 3.54 1.69 -3.99
CA VAL A 123 3.37 2.69 -2.94
C VAL A 123 4.09 2.26 -1.66
N ASN A 124 3.90 1.01 -1.22
CA ASN A 124 4.53 0.54 0.01
C ASN A 124 6.06 0.49 -0.10
N ILE A 125 6.63 0.03 -1.21
CA ILE A 125 8.09 0.00 -1.39
C ILE A 125 8.66 1.43 -1.42
N ILE A 126 7.98 2.38 -2.08
CA ILE A 126 8.39 3.80 -2.10
C ILE A 126 8.34 4.39 -0.69
N VAL A 127 7.24 4.17 0.05
CA VAL A 127 7.08 4.63 1.43
C VAL A 127 8.15 4.03 2.34
N GLY A 128 8.34 2.72 2.27
CA GLY A 128 9.32 2.02 3.09
C GLY A 128 10.74 2.48 2.81
N SER A 129 11.09 2.66 1.54
CA SER A 129 12.39 3.18 1.11
C SER A 129 12.64 4.61 1.62
N TYR A 130 11.63 5.48 1.57
CA TYR A 130 11.72 6.82 2.12
C TYR A 130 11.97 6.80 3.63
N LEU A 131 11.20 5.99 4.38
CA LEU A 131 11.36 5.87 5.83
C LEU A 131 12.77 5.42 6.21
N LEU A 132 13.31 4.41 5.51
CA LEU A 132 14.69 3.94 5.74
C LEU A 132 15.74 5.01 5.42
N ARG A 133 15.56 5.80 4.36
CA ARG A 133 16.49 6.89 4.01
C ARG A 133 16.45 8.04 5.01
N SER A 134 15.27 8.39 5.52
CA SER A 134 15.11 9.48 6.50
C SER A 134 15.82 9.22 7.84
N VAL A 135 16.11 7.95 8.16
CA VAL A 135 16.90 7.56 9.33
C VAL A 135 18.40 7.77 9.12
N GLY A 136 18.89 7.64 7.88
CA GLY A 136 20.30 7.84 7.56
C GLY A 136 20.72 9.31 7.42
N SER A 137 19.77 10.22 7.18
CA SER A 137 20.05 11.66 7.01
C SER A 137 20.09 12.46 8.33
N THR A 138 19.82 11.82 9.47
CA THR A 138 19.79 12.46 10.80
C THR A 138 21.07 12.21 11.61
N SER A 139 22.04 11.49 11.03
CA SER A 139 23.32 11.13 11.67
C SER A 139 24.53 11.96 11.21
N ASP A 140 24.31 12.99 10.39
CA ASP A 140 25.30 13.99 9.99
C ASP A 140 24.97 15.35 10.63
#